data_AF-A0A369LMH1-F1
#
_entry.id   AF-A0A369LMH1-F1
#
_cell.length_a   1.000
_cell.length_b   1.000
_cell.length_c   1.000
_cell.angle_alpha   90.00
_cell.angle_beta   90.00
_cell.angle_gamma   90.00
#
_symmetry.space_group_name_H-M   'P 1'
#
loop_
_entity.id
_entity.type
_entity.pdbx_description
1 polymer ?
#
loop_
_entity_poly.entity_id
_entity_poly.type
_entity_poly.pdbx_seq_one_letter_code
_entity_poly.pdbx_strand_id
1 'polypeptide(L)'
;MRLGGSAYGSIDRKMLKGEYGLILAAQFFIAGFFIVIVLAQGFRGDLLTIGIGVCFYCLSANSFSLFGYTLQAANLTHLYSIASLINKIVFIAALIILFGTGHESYAALIAVYVLSQIVASLYMLYCLRDLFKVGACDVKSSASLVIKDIKSGIKVMVAFYASSLIVGFARVMVELNWSIEEFGLLSFALSIVSFALAFIGQISMVMFPVLRRIGGDEQKRRFLQIRNVLVVIMPLVYVVYPLGAFFLTWWLPDFSDALLYLGIVMPICVFDGKFNLLCSTYLKVLRDERYLLLLNVAAMVVGITLSLIAVHVFKSIIFVALGVVASIVFRSVSAELFLARRRIDLRVGRYLASEVCLAVVFITIQLLNIKAMGLPLVWCAYLFYLLFNRGCLRDVFRLMGRKAKNKKAFCEEVYRCRK
;
A
#
# COMPACT_ATOMS: atom_id res chain seq x y z
N MET A 1 -6.71 -14.59 7.63
CA MET A 1 -6.68 -14.20 9.06
C MET A 1 -6.72 -15.39 10.02
N ARG A 2 -7.52 -16.42 9.73
CA ARG A 2 -7.64 -17.64 10.54
C ARG A 2 -6.32 -18.41 10.73
N LEU A 3 -5.50 -18.51 9.67
CA LEU A 3 -4.24 -19.26 9.66
C LEU A 3 -3.02 -18.49 10.23
N GLY A 4 -3.19 -17.24 10.67
CA GLY A 4 -2.06 -16.39 11.04
C GLY A 4 -1.31 -16.91 12.27
N GLY A 5 -0.09 -17.40 12.08
CA GLY A 5 0.76 -17.93 13.14
C GLY A 5 0.71 -19.45 13.33
N SER A 6 0.00 -20.18 12.47
CA SER A 6 0.00 -21.65 12.46
C SER A 6 1.28 -22.21 11.84
N ALA A 7 1.81 -23.31 12.37
CA ALA A 7 2.91 -24.02 11.73
C ALA A 7 2.44 -24.65 10.40
N TYR A 8 3.27 -24.62 9.35
CA TYR A 8 2.90 -25.17 8.05
C TYR A 8 2.44 -26.64 8.10
N GLY A 9 3.02 -27.43 9.02
CA GLY A 9 2.66 -28.84 9.23
C GLY A 9 1.27 -29.06 9.86
N SER A 10 0.68 -28.06 10.52
CA SER A 10 -0.65 -28.18 11.13
C SER A 10 -1.79 -27.70 10.21
N ILE A 11 -1.48 -27.26 8.99
CA ILE A 11 -2.48 -26.87 8.00
C ILE A 11 -3.06 -28.12 7.36
N ASP A 12 -4.39 -28.26 7.42
CA ASP A 12 -5.09 -29.33 6.71
C ASP A 12 -4.99 -29.11 5.20
N ARG A 13 -4.11 -29.89 4.57
CA ARG A 13 -3.82 -29.84 3.13
C ARG A 13 -5.03 -30.27 2.30
N LYS A 14 -5.88 -31.16 2.79
CA LYS A 14 -7.08 -31.59 2.05
C LYS A 14 -8.09 -30.46 1.97
N MET A 15 -8.28 -29.74 3.09
CA MET A 15 -9.15 -28.57 3.13
C MET A 15 -8.62 -27.44 2.25
N LEU A 16 -7.32 -27.12 2.32
CA LEU A 16 -6.72 -26.05 1.51
C LEU A 16 -6.81 -26.34 0.01
N LYS A 17 -6.64 -27.61 -0.41
CA LYS A 17 -6.86 -28.04 -1.80
C LYS A 17 -8.31 -27.85 -2.25
N GLY A 18 -9.26 -28.20 -1.38
CA GLY A 18 -10.70 -28.00 -1.63
C GLY A 18 -11.09 -26.52 -1.74
N GLU A 19 -10.59 -25.68 -0.84
CA GLU A 19 -10.77 -24.22 -0.89
C GLU A 19 -10.21 -23.63 -2.19
N TYR A 20 -8.97 -24.00 -2.56
CA TYR A 20 -8.35 -23.54 -3.80
C TYR A 20 -9.15 -23.95 -5.04
N GLY A 21 -9.62 -25.21 -5.10
CA GLY A 21 -10.44 -25.69 -6.21
C GLY A 21 -11.73 -24.89 -6.39
N LEU A 22 -12.44 -24.61 -5.30
CA LEU A 22 -13.66 -23.79 -5.33
C LEU A 22 -13.38 -22.34 -5.75
N ILE A 23 -12.31 -21.74 -5.24
CA ILE A 23 -11.92 -20.37 -5.59
C ILE A 23 -11.51 -20.29 -7.07
N LEU A 24 -10.76 -21.27 -7.57
CA LEU A 24 -10.36 -21.33 -8.97
C LEU A 24 -11.56 -21.47 -9.89
N ALA A 25 -12.51 -22.36 -9.57
CA ALA A 25 -13.76 -22.51 -10.32
C ALA A 25 -14.57 -21.20 -10.36
N ALA A 26 -14.69 -20.51 -9.22
CA ALA A 26 -15.35 -19.21 -9.15
C ALA A 26 -14.64 -18.15 -10.01
N GLN A 27 -13.30 -18.16 -10.08
CA GLN A 27 -12.54 -17.23 -10.93
C GLN A 27 -12.79 -17.46 -12.42
N PHE A 28 -12.80 -18.71 -12.87
CA PHE A 28 -13.14 -19.03 -14.26
C PHE A 28 -14.55 -18.56 -14.62
N PHE A 29 -15.51 -18.76 -13.71
CA PHE A 29 -16.88 -18.26 -13.91
C PHE A 29 -16.94 -16.74 -14.02
N ILE A 30 -16.29 -16.01 -13.12
CA ILE A 30 -16.25 -14.54 -13.14
C ILE A 30 -15.55 -14.01 -14.41
N ALA A 31 -14.43 -14.62 -14.81
CA ALA A 31 -13.71 -14.23 -16.02
C ALA A 31 -14.53 -14.49 -17.30
N GLY A 32 -15.21 -15.63 -17.38
CA GLY A 32 -16.12 -15.94 -18.48
C GLY A 32 -17.26 -14.93 -18.56
N PHE A 33 -17.90 -14.62 -17.44
CA PHE A 33 -18.96 -13.61 -17.37
C PHE A 33 -18.47 -12.22 -17.78
N PHE A 34 -17.26 -11.82 -17.35
CA PHE A 34 -16.67 -10.55 -17.73
C PHE A 34 -16.41 -10.45 -19.25
N ILE A 35 -15.87 -11.51 -19.87
CA ILE A 35 -15.65 -11.55 -21.32
C ILE A 35 -16.97 -11.41 -22.08
N VAL A 36 -18.04 -12.09 -21.62
CA VAL A 36 -19.37 -11.96 -22.22
C VAL A 36 -19.87 -10.51 -22.18
N ILE A 37 -19.68 -9.81 -21.05
CA ILE A 37 -20.04 -8.38 -20.94
C ILE A 37 -19.24 -7.53 -21.92
N VAL A 38 -17.91 -7.73 -21.99
CA VAL A 38 -17.04 -6.96 -22.89
C VAL A 38 -17.48 -7.13 -24.35
N LEU A 39 -17.79 -8.36 -24.75
CA LEU A 39 -18.29 -8.66 -26.10
C LEU A 39 -19.69 -8.08 -26.34
N ALA A 40 -20.59 -8.14 -25.36
CA ALA A 40 -21.95 -7.62 -25.46
C ALA A 40 -22.01 -6.09 -25.59
N GLN A 41 -21.09 -5.37 -24.96
CA GLN A 41 -20.98 -3.90 -25.06
C GLN A 41 -20.35 -3.44 -26.38
N GLY A 42 -19.94 -4.36 -27.26
CA GLY A 42 -19.37 -4.03 -28.56
C GLY A 42 -17.98 -3.39 -28.48
N PHE A 43 -17.25 -3.54 -27.37
CA PHE A 43 -15.87 -3.09 -27.28
C PHE A 43 -15.00 -3.84 -28.30
N ARG A 44 -14.32 -3.11 -29.18
CA ARG A 44 -13.46 -3.65 -30.25
C ARG A 44 -12.05 -3.09 -30.14
N GLY A 45 -11.08 -3.78 -30.75
CA GLY A 45 -9.68 -3.36 -30.79
C GLY A 45 -9.02 -3.42 -29.42
N ASP A 46 -8.38 -2.33 -29.03
CA ASP A 46 -7.48 -2.26 -27.87
C ASP A 46 -8.14 -2.65 -26.54
N LEU A 47 -9.39 -2.23 -26.33
CA LEU A 47 -10.15 -2.53 -25.10
C LEU A 47 -10.43 -4.03 -24.94
N LEU A 48 -10.64 -4.74 -26.04
CA LEU A 48 -10.84 -6.20 -26.00
C LEU A 48 -9.53 -6.91 -25.62
N THR A 49 -8.41 -6.49 -26.23
CA THR A 49 -7.07 -7.01 -25.91
C THR A 49 -6.72 -6.80 -24.44
N ILE A 50 -6.98 -5.59 -23.91
CA ILE A 50 -6.79 -5.26 -22.51
C ILE A 50 -7.69 -6.12 -21.62
N GLY A 51 -8.98 -6.24 -21.94
CA GLY A 51 -9.93 -7.04 -21.18
C GLY A 51 -9.54 -8.51 -21.08
N ILE A 52 -9.11 -9.12 -22.19
CA ILE A 52 -8.61 -10.50 -22.22
C ILE A 52 -7.32 -10.62 -21.37
N GLY A 53 -6.38 -9.70 -21.53
CA GLY A 53 -5.14 -9.67 -20.73
C GLY A 53 -5.42 -9.57 -19.22
N VAL A 54 -6.38 -8.74 -18.82
CA VAL A 54 -6.82 -8.60 -17.43
C VAL A 54 -7.40 -9.92 -16.91
N CYS A 55 -8.23 -10.63 -17.68
CA CYS A 55 -8.76 -11.94 -17.27
C CYS A 55 -7.62 -12.92 -16.98
N PHE A 56 -6.70 -13.13 -17.92
CA PHE A 56 -5.57 -14.04 -17.72
C PHE A 56 -4.68 -13.63 -16.54
N TYR A 57 -4.39 -12.33 -16.42
CA TYR A 57 -3.66 -11.79 -15.27
C TYR A 57 -4.38 -12.11 -13.96
N CYS A 58 -5.69 -11.85 -13.86
CA CYS A 58 -6.46 -12.07 -12.64
C CYS A 58 -6.49 -13.53 -12.20
N LEU A 59 -6.67 -14.49 -13.12
CA LEU A 59 -6.62 -15.92 -12.79
C LEU A 59 -5.27 -16.30 -12.14
N SER A 60 -4.19 -15.82 -12.74
CA SER A 60 -2.82 -16.09 -12.28
C SER A 60 -2.51 -15.37 -10.95
N ALA A 61 -2.80 -14.06 -10.89
CA ALA A 61 -2.51 -13.20 -9.75
C ALA A 61 -3.31 -13.56 -8.49
N ASN A 62 -4.57 -13.98 -8.64
CA ASN A 62 -5.38 -14.40 -7.50
C ASN A 62 -4.87 -15.72 -6.91
N SER A 63 -4.48 -16.67 -7.77
CA SER A 63 -3.85 -17.93 -7.35
C SER A 63 -2.52 -17.66 -6.62
N PHE A 64 -1.67 -16.81 -7.21
CA PHE A 64 -0.43 -16.34 -6.59
C PHE A 64 -0.66 -15.72 -5.21
N SER A 65 -1.69 -14.89 -5.08
CA SER A 65 -2.01 -14.19 -3.83
C SER A 65 -2.51 -15.13 -2.74
N LEU A 66 -3.40 -16.08 -3.06
CA LEU A 66 -3.89 -17.08 -2.11
C LEU A 66 -2.73 -17.88 -1.51
N PHE A 67 -1.86 -18.40 -2.38
CA PHE A 67 -0.69 -19.17 -1.95
C PHE A 67 0.31 -18.31 -1.20
N GLY A 68 0.53 -17.07 -1.66
CA GLY A 68 1.39 -16.10 -1.00
C GLY A 68 0.96 -15.83 0.44
N TYR A 69 -0.32 -15.53 0.65
CA TYR A 69 -0.85 -15.31 2.01
C TYR A 69 -0.81 -16.57 2.87
N THR A 70 -0.98 -17.75 2.28
CA THR A 70 -0.89 -19.03 3.01
C THR A 70 0.55 -19.30 3.49
N LEU A 71 1.55 -19.11 2.62
CA LEU A 71 2.96 -19.25 2.99
C LEU A 71 3.38 -18.20 4.02
N GLN A 72 2.95 -16.94 3.86
CA GLN A 72 3.23 -15.89 4.84
C GLN A 72 2.59 -16.19 6.20
N ALA A 73 1.35 -16.70 6.21
CA ALA A 73 0.66 -17.10 7.45
C ALA A 73 1.37 -18.26 8.16
N ALA A 74 1.98 -19.16 7.39
CA ALA A 74 2.78 -20.30 7.84
C ALA A 74 4.25 -19.94 8.18
N ASN A 75 4.61 -18.65 8.19
CA ASN A 75 5.97 -18.15 8.43
C ASN A 75 7.02 -18.61 7.39
N LEU A 76 6.58 -18.99 6.19
CA LEU A 76 7.42 -19.33 5.03
C LEU A 76 7.52 -18.15 4.06
N THR A 77 7.74 -16.94 4.60
CA THR A 77 7.76 -15.68 3.84
C THR A 77 8.85 -15.65 2.77
N HIS A 78 9.97 -16.34 2.99
CA HIS A 78 11.08 -16.45 2.03
C HIS A 78 10.65 -17.04 0.68
N LEU A 79 9.81 -18.08 0.66
CA LEU A 79 9.32 -18.70 -0.58
C LEU A 79 8.45 -17.73 -1.39
N TYR A 80 7.58 -16.98 -0.71
CA TYR A 80 6.79 -15.93 -1.35
C TYR A 80 7.68 -14.81 -1.92
N SER A 81 8.70 -14.40 -1.17
CA SER A 81 9.66 -13.37 -1.62
C SER A 81 10.41 -13.81 -2.88
N ILE A 82 10.86 -15.07 -2.95
CA ILE A 82 11.51 -15.61 -4.18
C ILE A 82 10.52 -15.59 -5.35
N ALA A 83 9.29 -16.05 -5.14
CA ALA A 83 8.29 -16.07 -6.21
C ALA A 83 7.98 -14.66 -6.75
N SER A 84 7.89 -13.66 -5.87
CA SER A 84 7.74 -12.27 -6.26
C SER A 84 8.97 -11.73 -6.99
N LEU A 85 10.18 -12.14 -6.60
CA LEU A 85 11.41 -11.78 -7.27
C LEU A 85 11.48 -12.38 -8.68
N ILE A 86 11.11 -13.65 -8.86
CA ILE A 86 11.01 -14.32 -10.16
C ILE A 86 10.10 -13.53 -11.10
N ASN A 87 8.92 -13.12 -10.63
CA ASN A 87 8.00 -12.30 -11.42
C ASN A 87 8.69 -11.04 -11.97
N LYS A 88 9.37 -10.30 -11.10
CA LYS A 88 10.04 -9.04 -11.46
C LYS A 88 11.23 -9.26 -12.40
N ILE A 89 12.05 -10.27 -12.15
CA ILE A 89 13.22 -10.58 -12.99
C ILE A 89 12.77 -11.01 -14.37
N VAL A 90 11.78 -11.92 -14.47
CA VAL A 90 11.24 -12.37 -15.76
C VAL A 90 10.64 -11.20 -16.52
N PHE A 91 9.89 -10.32 -15.84
CA PHE A 91 9.32 -9.13 -16.47
C PHE A 91 10.40 -8.18 -17.00
N ILE A 92 11.41 -7.84 -16.20
CA ILE A 92 12.51 -6.95 -16.62
C ILE A 92 13.29 -7.56 -17.79
N ALA A 93 13.63 -8.85 -17.72
CA ALA A 93 14.35 -9.54 -18.78
C ALA A 93 13.55 -9.52 -20.10
N ALA A 94 12.24 -9.79 -20.02
CA ALA A 94 11.36 -9.77 -21.19
C ALA A 94 11.17 -8.35 -21.75
N LEU A 95 11.14 -7.31 -20.91
CA LEU A 95 11.12 -5.92 -21.36
C LEU A 95 12.40 -5.54 -22.12
N ILE A 96 13.58 -5.94 -21.61
CA ILE A 96 14.87 -5.68 -22.28
C ILE A 96 14.87 -6.31 -23.68
N ILE A 97 14.36 -7.54 -23.80
CA ILE A 97 14.24 -8.24 -25.10
C ILE A 97 13.26 -7.50 -26.01
N LEU A 98 12.07 -7.14 -25.52
CA LEU A 98 11.02 -6.49 -26.33
C LEU A 98 11.46 -5.11 -26.86
N PHE A 99 12.09 -4.29 -26.02
CA PHE A 99 12.61 -2.99 -26.46
C PHE A 99 13.88 -3.15 -27.32
N GLY A 100 14.71 -4.16 -27.06
CA GLY A 100 15.88 -4.47 -27.88
C GLY A 100 15.54 -4.89 -29.32
N THR A 101 14.35 -5.44 -29.56
CA THR A 101 13.86 -5.80 -30.90
C THR A 101 13.11 -4.67 -31.61
N GLY A 102 13.00 -3.49 -30.99
CA GLY A 102 12.33 -2.30 -31.56
C GLY A 102 10.81 -2.45 -31.73
N HIS A 103 10.18 -3.46 -31.12
CA HIS A 103 8.73 -3.69 -31.22
C HIS A 103 7.98 -2.93 -30.12
N GLU A 104 7.47 -1.74 -30.46
CA GLU A 104 6.71 -0.90 -29.53
C GLU A 104 5.20 -1.16 -29.62
N SER A 105 4.77 -2.35 -29.22
CA SER A 105 3.35 -2.70 -29.15
C SER A 105 2.87 -2.82 -27.70
N TYR A 106 1.85 -2.05 -27.33
CA TYR A 106 1.23 -2.15 -26.01
C TYR A 106 0.65 -3.57 -25.76
N ALA A 107 0.19 -4.27 -26.80
CA ALA A 107 -0.31 -5.64 -26.70
C ALA A 107 0.81 -6.61 -26.30
N ALA A 108 2.02 -6.42 -26.84
CA ALA A 108 3.20 -7.18 -26.45
C ALA A 108 3.61 -6.90 -24.99
N LEU A 109 3.51 -5.65 -24.53
CA LEU A 109 3.74 -5.29 -23.12
C LEU A 109 2.77 -6.00 -22.18
N ILE A 110 1.47 -6.06 -22.53
CA ILE A 110 0.46 -6.80 -21.75
C ILE A 110 0.80 -8.29 -21.72
N ALA A 111 1.15 -8.88 -22.87
CA ALA A 111 1.49 -10.30 -22.95
C ALA A 111 2.70 -10.66 -22.09
N VAL A 112 3.77 -9.85 -22.15
CA VAL A 112 4.98 -10.03 -21.33
C VAL A 112 4.67 -9.91 -19.83
N TYR A 113 3.82 -8.95 -19.45
CA TYR A 113 3.40 -8.77 -18.06
C TYR A 113 2.62 -9.98 -17.54
N VAL A 114 1.64 -10.46 -18.32
CA VAL A 114 0.83 -11.65 -17.99
C VAL A 114 1.71 -12.90 -17.91
N LEU A 115 2.62 -13.11 -18.86
CA LEU A 115 3.52 -14.26 -18.90
C LEU A 115 4.42 -14.32 -17.66
N SER A 116 4.99 -13.17 -17.27
CA SER A 116 5.83 -13.06 -16.07
C SER A 116 5.07 -13.47 -14.80
N GLN A 117 3.80 -13.04 -14.69
CA GLN A 117 2.92 -13.42 -13.60
C GLN A 117 2.58 -14.93 -13.61
N ILE A 118 2.37 -15.52 -14.79
CA ILE A 118 2.15 -16.97 -14.94
C ILE A 118 3.37 -17.76 -14.47
N VAL A 119 4.58 -17.39 -14.90
CA VAL A 119 5.83 -18.06 -14.48
C VAL A 119 5.99 -18.02 -12.96
N ALA A 120 5.75 -16.87 -12.33
CA ALA A 120 5.80 -16.74 -10.87
C ALA A 120 4.75 -17.59 -10.15
N SER A 121 3.55 -17.71 -10.73
CA SER A 121 2.47 -18.52 -10.18
C SER A 121 2.74 -20.02 -10.31
N LEU A 122 3.35 -20.44 -11.42
CA LEU A 122 3.81 -21.82 -11.62
C LEU A 122 4.88 -22.21 -10.60
N TYR A 123 5.82 -21.30 -10.29
CA TYR A 123 6.79 -21.51 -9.22
C TYR A 123 6.12 -21.70 -7.85
N MET A 124 5.09 -20.91 -7.53
CA MET A 124 4.32 -21.07 -6.28
C MET A 124 3.62 -22.43 -6.21
N LEU A 125 3.02 -22.87 -7.32
CA LEU A 125 2.41 -24.21 -7.43
C LEU A 125 3.45 -25.32 -7.23
N TYR A 126 4.66 -25.14 -7.76
CA TYR A 126 5.77 -26.08 -7.56
C TYR A 126 6.18 -26.16 -6.08
N CYS A 127 6.35 -25.04 -5.39
CA CYS A 127 6.66 -25.01 -3.96
C CYS A 127 5.58 -25.70 -3.11
N LEU A 128 4.32 -25.60 -3.54
CA LEU A 128 3.15 -26.18 -2.87
C LEU A 128 2.73 -27.53 -3.47
N ARG A 129 3.60 -28.22 -4.22
CA ARG A 129 3.28 -29.50 -4.88
C ARG A 129 2.72 -30.57 -3.94
N ASP A 130 3.15 -30.54 -2.68
CA ASP A 130 2.68 -31.49 -1.67
C ASP A 130 1.20 -31.31 -1.30
N LEU A 131 0.60 -30.15 -1.62
CA LEU A 131 -0.83 -29.91 -1.51
C LEU A 131 -1.61 -30.76 -2.52
N PHE A 132 -1.07 -30.89 -3.74
CA PHE A 132 -1.75 -31.58 -4.84
C PHE A 132 -1.69 -33.11 -4.72
N LYS A 133 -0.73 -33.64 -3.98
CA LYS A 133 -0.57 -35.08 -3.69
C LYS A 133 -1.68 -35.66 -2.80
N VAL A 134 -2.41 -34.83 -2.06
CA VAL A 134 -3.46 -35.29 -1.15
C VAL A 134 -4.83 -35.25 -1.85
N GLY A 135 -5.73 -36.19 -1.51
CA GLY A 135 -7.12 -36.17 -1.99
C GLY A 135 -7.87 -34.89 -1.59
N ALA A 136 -8.88 -34.49 -2.37
CA ALA A 136 -9.72 -33.34 -2.04
C ALA A 136 -10.71 -33.69 -0.90
N CYS A 137 -11.03 -32.72 -0.05
CA CYS A 137 -12.16 -32.81 0.88
C CYS A 137 -13.51 -32.72 0.15
N ASP A 138 -14.59 -33.12 0.83
CA ASP A 138 -15.95 -32.92 0.35
C ASP A 138 -16.23 -31.44 0.03
N VAL A 139 -17.01 -31.21 -1.03
CA VAL A 139 -17.35 -29.89 -1.58
C VAL A 139 -18.13 -29.07 -0.55
N LYS A 140 -19.04 -29.70 0.21
CA LYS A 140 -19.85 -29.00 1.23
C LYS A 140 -18.98 -28.47 2.37
N SER A 141 -18.04 -29.28 2.85
CA SER A 141 -17.09 -28.89 3.90
C SER A 141 -16.19 -27.75 3.43
N SER A 142 -15.69 -27.84 2.20
CA SER A 142 -14.84 -26.80 1.59
C SER A 142 -15.61 -25.50 1.40
N ALA A 143 -16.88 -25.55 0.94
CA ALA A 143 -17.72 -24.37 0.74
C ALA A 143 -18.07 -23.66 2.06
N SER A 144 -18.41 -24.43 3.10
CA SER A 144 -18.65 -23.87 4.45
C SER A 144 -17.43 -23.09 4.96
N LEU A 145 -16.23 -23.61 4.67
CA LEU A 145 -14.97 -22.99 5.05
C LEU A 145 -14.70 -21.69 4.29
N VAL A 146 -14.86 -21.71 2.96
CA VAL A 146 -14.75 -20.52 2.10
C VAL A 146 -15.71 -19.43 2.57
N ILE A 147 -16.98 -19.78 2.88
CA ILE A 147 -17.97 -18.80 3.38
C ILE A 147 -17.51 -18.20 4.71
N LYS A 148 -16.95 -18.99 5.62
CA LYS A 148 -16.43 -18.51 6.90
C LYS A 148 -15.26 -17.54 6.68
N ASP A 149 -14.37 -17.85 5.75
CA ASP A 149 -13.23 -16.98 5.43
C ASP A 149 -13.70 -15.68 4.75
N ILE A 150 -14.66 -15.75 3.81
CA ILE A 150 -15.30 -14.56 3.21
C ILE A 150 -15.94 -13.68 4.28
N LYS A 151 -16.75 -14.26 5.19
CA LYS A 151 -17.39 -13.51 6.29
C LYS A 151 -16.38 -12.78 7.18
N SER A 152 -15.20 -13.37 7.39
CA SER A 152 -14.13 -12.75 8.18
C SER A 152 -13.34 -11.69 7.38
N GLY A 153 -13.12 -11.92 6.08
CA GLY A 153 -12.25 -11.11 5.23
C GLY A 153 -12.94 -9.95 4.52
N ILE A 154 -14.27 -10.02 4.29
CA ILE A 154 -14.98 -9.08 3.41
C ILE A 154 -14.84 -7.63 3.87
N LYS A 155 -14.87 -7.35 5.18
CA LYS A 155 -14.71 -5.99 5.71
C LYS A 155 -13.33 -5.43 5.41
N VAL A 156 -12.30 -6.27 5.48
CA VAL A 156 -10.91 -5.87 5.23
C VAL A 156 -10.68 -5.69 3.74
N MET A 157 -11.27 -6.57 2.91
CA MET A 157 -11.22 -6.47 1.46
C MET A 157 -11.91 -5.20 0.96
N VAL A 158 -13.13 -4.91 1.42
CA VAL A 158 -13.85 -3.69 1.04
C VAL A 158 -13.12 -2.44 1.55
N ALA A 159 -12.55 -2.48 2.76
CA ALA A 159 -11.72 -1.38 3.26
C ALA A 159 -10.48 -1.12 2.37
N PHE A 160 -9.82 -2.18 1.90
CA PHE A 160 -8.68 -2.08 0.99
C PHE A 160 -9.09 -1.45 -0.35
N TYR A 161 -10.14 -1.97 -1.00
CA TYR A 161 -10.60 -1.41 -2.27
C TYR A 161 -11.13 0.01 -2.13
N ALA A 162 -11.82 0.34 -1.05
CA ALA A 162 -12.24 1.72 -0.77
C ALA A 162 -11.03 2.66 -0.65
N SER A 163 -9.95 2.23 0.01
CA SER A 163 -8.70 2.99 0.07
C SER A 163 -8.07 3.19 -1.31
N SER A 164 -8.01 2.13 -2.12
CA SER A 164 -7.43 2.19 -3.47
C SER A 164 -8.27 3.02 -4.43
N LEU A 165 -9.60 3.01 -4.28
CA LEU A 165 -10.53 3.76 -5.12
C LEU A 165 -10.42 5.28 -4.93
N ILE A 166 -9.90 5.77 -3.80
CA ILE A 166 -9.62 7.21 -3.63
C ILE A 166 -8.70 7.70 -4.77
N VAL A 167 -7.62 6.95 -5.02
CA VAL A 167 -6.64 7.27 -6.06
C VAL A 167 -7.11 6.79 -7.43
N GLY A 168 -7.71 5.59 -7.50
CA GLY A 168 -8.18 5.00 -8.75
C GLY A 168 -9.27 5.83 -9.42
N PHE A 169 -10.26 6.32 -8.66
CA PHE A 169 -11.32 7.16 -9.20
C PHE A 169 -10.78 8.50 -9.70
N ALA A 170 -9.83 9.11 -9.00
CA ALA A 170 -9.18 10.34 -9.44
C ALA A 170 -8.47 10.16 -10.80
N ARG A 171 -7.78 9.03 -11.01
CA ARG A 171 -7.16 8.70 -12.30
C ARG A 171 -8.19 8.56 -13.42
N VAL A 172 -9.28 7.83 -13.17
CA VAL A 172 -10.37 7.67 -14.15
C VAL A 172 -11.01 9.03 -14.48
N MET A 173 -11.23 9.89 -13.49
CA MET A 173 -11.77 11.22 -13.72
C MET A 173 -10.84 12.09 -14.57
N VAL A 174 -9.52 11.97 -14.40
CA VAL A 174 -8.56 12.69 -15.25
C VAL A 174 -8.53 12.11 -16.66
N GLU A 175 -8.50 10.79 -16.81
CA GLU A 175 -8.54 10.10 -18.12
C GLU A 175 -9.76 10.49 -18.95
N LEU A 176 -10.93 10.63 -18.32
CA LEU A 176 -12.18 10.96 -19.03
C LEU A 176 -12.30 12.43 -19.46
N ASN A 177 -11.50 13.34 -18.88
CA ASN A 177 -11.70 14.79 -19.05
C ASN A 177 -10.46 15.53 -19.57
N TRP A 178 -9.28 14.90 -19.56
CA TRP A 178 -8.00 15.49 -19.99
C TRP A 178 -7.25 14.59 -20.98
N SER A 179 -6.16 15.12 -21.53
CA SER A 179 -5.31 14.41 -22.47
C SER A 179 -4.57 13.23 -21.83
N ILE A 180 -4.11 12.29 -22.66
CA ILE A 180 -3.31 11.13 -22.23
C ILE A 180 -2.00 11.57 -21.57
N GLU A 181 -1.40 12.68 -22.04
CA GLU A 181 -0.17 13.26 -21.48
C GLU A 181 -0.40 13.73 -20.03
N GLU A 182 -1.46 14.50 -19.80
CA GLU A 182 -1.82 15.01 -18.47
C GLU A 182 -2.19 13.88 -17.50
N PHE A 183 -2.94 12.87 -17.98
CA PHE A 183 -3.18 11.64 -17.24
C PHE A 183 -1.86 10.95 -16.87
N GLY A 184 -0.91 10.89 -17.80
CA GLY A 184 0.42 10.33 -17.61
C GLY A 184 1.19 11.03 -16.47
N LEU A 185 1.19 12.36 -16.45
CA LEU A 185 1.87 13.16 -15.41
C LEU A 185 1.31 12.89 -14.01
N LEU A 186 -0.02 12.93 -13.85
CA LEU A 186 -0.66 12.65 -12.56
C LEU A 186 -0.47 11.18 -12.14
N SER A 187 -0.68 10.25 -13.07
CA SER A 187 -0.54 8.81 -12.81
C SER A 187 0.89 8.44 -12.42
N PHE A 188 1.88 9.09 -13.03
CA PHE A 188 3.29 8.96 -12.68
C PHE A 188 3.55 9.43 -11.24
N ALA A 189 3.12 10.65 -10.89
CA ALA A 189 3.24 11.20 -9.55
C ALA A 189 2.62 10.28 -8.47
N LEU A 190 1.40 9.81 -8.72
CA LEU A 190 0.69 8.87 -7.83
C LEU A 190 1.39 7.50 -7.74
N SER A 191 2.06 7.06 -8.81
CA SER A 191 2.79 5.79 -8.83
C SER A 191 4.09 5.84 -8.02
N ILE A 192 4.80 6.97 -8.04
CA ILE A 192 5.96 7.21 -7.14
C ILE A 192 5.51 7.15 -5.67
N VAL A 193 4.41 7.83 -5.33
CA VAL A 193 3.85 7.78 -3.97
C VAL A 193 3.46 6.34 -3.61
N SER A 194 2.81 5.62 -4.51
CA SER A 194 2.41 4.21 -4.29
C SER A 194 3.63 3.30 -4.09
N PHE A 195 4.73 3.54 -4.81
CA PHE A 195 5.99 2.84 -4.62
C PHE A 195 6.58 3.06 -3.21
N ALA A 196 6.61 4.31 -2.74
CA ALA A 196 7.05 4.63 -1.38
C ALA A 196 6.15 3.97 -0.32
N LEU A 197 4.83 3.99 -0.52
CA LEU A 197 3.87 3.35 0.36
C LEU A 197 3.98 1.82 0.36
N ALA A 198 4.34 1.19 -0.76
CA ALA A 198 4.56 -0.24 -0.83
C ALA A 198 5.70 -0.69 0.10
N PHE A 199 6.79 0.09 0.17
CA PHE A 199 7.88 -0.14 1.11
C PHE A 199 7.40 -0.02 2.58
N ILE A 200 6.62 1.01 2.88
CA ILE A 200 6.00 1.21 4.19
C ILE A 200 5.04 0.06 4.57
N GLY A 201 4.33 -0.49 3.58
CA GLY A 201 3.44 -1.63 3.74
C GLY A 201 4.17 -2.89 4.22
N GLN A 202 5.39 -3.14 3.73
CA GLN A 202 6.20 -4.29 4.18
C GLN A 202 6.59 -4.17 5.66
N ILE A 203 6.98 -2.98 6.10
CA ILE A 203 7.27 -2.71 7.52
C ILE A 203 6.01 -2.98 8.37
N SER A 204 4.84 -2.53 7.91
CA SER A 204 3.55 -2.73 8.60
C SER A 204 3.21 -4.22 8.77
N MET A 205 3.48 -5.05 7.75
CA MET A 205 3.24 -6.50 7.79
C MET A 205 4.06 -7.19 8.87
N VAL A 206 5.33 -6.81 9.04
CA VAL A 206 6.23 -7.36 10.08
C VAL A 206 5.87 -6.83 11.47
N MET A 207 5.38 -5.60 11.57
CA MET A 207 4.95 -5.02 12.85
C MET A 207 3.70 -5.67 13.42
N PHE A 208 2.78 -6.14 12.56
CA PHE A 208 1.50 -6.71 13.02
C PHE A 208 1.66 -7.90 13.98
N PRO A 209 2.44 -8.96 13.67
CA PRO A 209 2.68 -10.07 14.60
C PRO A 209 3.33 -9.64 15.92
N VAL A 210 4.26 -8.68 15.87
CA VAL A 210 4.98 -8.18 17.05
C VAL A 210 4.00 -7.50 18.00
N LEU A 211 3.14 -6.61 17.48
CA LEU A 211 2.16 -5.88 18.30
C LEU A 211 1.07 -6.80 18.85
N ARG A 212 0.65 -7.81 18.09
CA ARG A 212 -0.40 -8.75 18.52
C ARG A 212 0.02 -9.63 19.71
N ARG A 213 1.33 -9.83 19.90
CA ARG A 213 1.88 -10.67 20.99
C ARG A 213 2.07 -9.92 22.31
N ILE A 214 1.88 -8.60 22.32
CA ILE A 214 2.13 -7.73 23.47
C ILE A 214 0.82 -7.50 24.25
N GLY A 215 0.88 -7.56 25.58
CA GLY A 215 -0.27 -7.28 26.46
C GLY A 215 -0.71 -5.81 26.47
N GLY A 216 -1.93 -5.53 26.95
CA GLY A 216 -2.62 -4.25 26.75
C GLY A 216 -1.86 -2.97 27.16
N ASP A 217 -1.25 -2.93 28.36
CA ASP A 217 -0.53 -1.72 28.81
C ASP A 217 0.78 -1.50 28.07
N GLU A 218 1.47 -2.58 27.73
CA GLU A 218 2.67 -2.48 26.90
C GLU A 218 2.30 -2.11 25.45
N GLN A 219 1.13 -2.53 24.97
CA GLN A 219 0.60 -2.13 23.66
C GLN A 219 0.39 -0.61 23.59
N LYS A 220 -0.19 0.01 24.63
CA LYS A 220 -0.33 1.49 24.71
C LYS A 220 1.02 2.20 24.70
N ARG A 221 1.99 1.69 25.48
CA ARG A 221 3.35 2.25 25.50
C ARG A 221 4.02 2.16 24.13
N ARG A 222 3.88 1.03 23.44
CA ARG A 222 4.43 0.84 22.09
C ARG A 222 3.75 1.73 21.07
N PHE A 223 2.45 1.97 21.18
CA PHE A 223 1.71 2.88 20.31
C PHE A 223 2.35 4.27 20.36
N LEU A 224 2.59 4.81 21.56
CA LEU A 224 3.19 6.12 21.74
C LEU A 224 4.61 6.20 21.18
N GLN A 225 5.43 5.17 21.41
CA GLN A 225 6.78 5.12 20.87
C GLN A 225 6.78 5.13 19.34
N ILE A 226 6.00 4.25 18.71
CA ILE A 226 5.90 4.15 17.25
C ILE A 226 5.35 5.47 16.69
N ARG A 227 4.27 5.99 17.28
CA ARG A 227 3.69 7.26 16.88
C ARG A 227 4.70 8.40 16.93
N ASN A 228 5.41 8.58 18.04
CA ASN A 228 6.38 9.67 18.19
C ASN A 228 7.53 9.55 17.18
N VAL A 229 7.96 8.32 16.87
CA VAL A 229 8.92 8.05 15.79
C VAL A 229 8.34 8.45 14.44
N LEU A 230 7.10 8.09 14.13
CA LEU A 230 6.47 8.41 12.84
C LEU A 230 6.21 9.90 12.65
N VAL A 231 5.80 10.61 13.71
CA VAL A 231 5.61 12.07 13.72
C VAL A 231 6.90 12.81 13.34
N VAL A 232 8.06 12.25 13.68
CA VAL A 232 9.38 12.82 13.35
C VAL A 232 9.87 12.33 11.99
N ILE A 233 9.79 11.02 11.72
CA ILE A 233 10.41 10.43 10.52
C ILE A 233 9.59 10.67 9.25
N MET A 234 8.25 10.56 9.30
CA MET A 234 7.43 10.61 8.09
C MET A 234 7.56 11.95 7.33
N PRO A 235 7.52 13.11 8.00
CA PRO A 235 7.64 14.38 7.29
C PRO A 235 9.03 14.65 6.69
N LEU A 236 10.06 13.83 6.96
CA LEU A 236 11.34 13.92 6.27
C LEU A 236 11.20 13.76 4.75
N VAL A 237 10.13 13.10 4.27
CA VAL A 237 9.86 12.99 2.84
C VAL A 237 9.75 14.36 2.16
N TYR A 238 9.24 15.38 2.86
CA TYR A 238 9.18 16.76 2.34
C TYR A 238 10.56 17.37 2.15
N VAL A 239 11.49 17.06 3.05
CA VAL A 239 12.87 17.54 3.00
C VAL A 239 13.67 16.82 1.91
N VAL A 240 13.38 15.54 1.69
CA VAL A 240 14.02 14.73 0.65
C VAL A 240 13.46 15.05 -0.73
N TYR A 241 12.19 15.49 -0.84
CA TYR A 241 11.53 15.77 -2.11
C TYR A 241 12.34 16.68 -3.05
N PRO A 242 12.86 17.85 -2.62
CA PRO A 242 13.66 18.72 -3.51
C PRO A 242 14.92 18.04 -4.06
N LEU A 243 15.56 17.16 -3.28
CA LEU A 243 16.72 16.39 -3.74
C LEU A 243 16.31 15.38 -4.81
N GLY A 244 15.18 14.71 -4.60
CA GLY A 244 14.59 13.80 -5.58
C GLY A 244 14.12 14.52 -6.84
N ALA A 245 13.56 15.72 -6.71
CA ALA A 245 13.14 16.56 -7.83
C ALA A 245 14.32 16.94 -8.72
N PHE A 246 15.46 17.33 -8.13
CA PHE A 246 16.69 17.60 -8.87
C PHE A 246 17.19 16.38 -9.65
N PHE A 247 17.20 15.21 -9.01
CA PHE A 247 17.57 13.96 -9.69
C PHE A 247 16.61 13.62 -10.83
N LEU A 248 15.31 13.81 -10.63
CA LEU A 248 14.31 13.53 -11.66
C LEU A 248 14.42 14.48 -12.86
N THR A 249 14.63 15.78 -12.64
CA THR A 249 14.84 16.73 -13.75
C THR A 249 16.07 16.41 -14.59
N TRP A 250 17.11 15.83 -13.96
CA TRP A 250 18.31 15.42 -14.66
C TRP A 250 18.11 14.10 -15.42
N TRP A 251 17.37 13.16 -14.86
CA TRP A 251 17.16 11.84 -15.46
C TRP A 251 16.05 11.81 -16.52
N LEU A 252 14.90 12.45 -16.24
CA LEU A 252 13.69 12.50 -17.07
C LEU A 252 13.21 13.96 -17.20
N PRO A 253 13.85 14.79 -18.06
CA PRO A 253 13.51 16.19 -18.22
C PRO A 253 12.07 16.41 -18.73
N ASP A 254 11.58 15.51 -19.59
CA ASP A 254 10.24 15.58 -20.17
C ASP A 254 9.12 15.39 -19.12
N PHE A 255 9.44 14.84 -17.94
CA PHE A 255 8.49 14.67 -16.83
C PHE A 255 8.64 15.76 -15.76
N SER A 256 9.33 16.86 -16.07
CA SER A 256 9.52 17.96 -15.12
C SER A 256 8.19 18.56 -14.61
N ASP A 257 7.16 18.59 -15.46
CA ASP A 257 5.81 19.04 -15.05
C ASP A 257 5.14 18.07 -14.06
N ALA A 258 5.52 16.79 -14.06
CA ALA A 258 5.03 15.82 -13.08
C ALA A 258 5.50 16.13 -11.66
N LEU A 259 6.56 16.93 -11.50
CA LEU A 259 7.07 17.32 -10.18
C LEU A 259 6.06 18.15 -9.41
N LEU A 260 5.32 19.05 -10.07
CA LEU A 260 4.26 19.82 -9.39
C LEU A 260 3.22 18.88 -8.79
N TYR A 261 2.72 17.92 -9.57
CA TYR A 261 1.76 16.93 -9.10
C TYR A 261 2.35 16.06 -7.99
N LEU A 262 3.59 15.61 -8.14
CA LEU A 262 4.31 14.82 -7.13
C LEU A 262 4.42 15.60 -5.80
N GLY A 263 4.80 16.87 -5.86
CA GLY A 263 4.85 17.76 -4.70
C GLY A 263 3.49 17.91 -4.02
N ILE A 264 2.41 18.06 -4.79
CA ILE A 264 1.04 18.13 -4.23
C ILE A 264 0.66 16.82 -3.53
N VAL A 265 0.98 15.65 -4.13
CA VAL A 265 0.58 14.34 -3.59
C VAL A 265 1.55 13.79 -2.54
N MET A 266 2.73 14.36 -2.36
CA MET A 266 3.73 13.92 -1.37
C MET A 266 3.20 13.76 0.07
N PRO A 267 2.26 14.60 0.57
CA PRO A 267 1.66 14.38 1.89
C PRO A 267 0.97 13.03 2.06
N ILE A 268 0.55 12.37 0.98
CA ILE A 268 0.03 11.00 1.03
C ILE A 268 1.07 10.05 1.66
N CYS A 269 2.36 10.19 1.36
CA CYS A 269 3.42 9.37 1.97
C CYS A 269 3.42 9.50 3.50
N VAL A 270 3.17 10.70 4.02
CA VAL A 270 3.13 10.97 5.48
C VAL A 270 1.86 10.41 6.09
N PHE A 271 0.69 10.79 5.57
CA PHE A 271 -0.59 10.47 6.19
C PHE A 271 -1.01 9.02 5.95
N ASP A 272 -0.87 8.51 4.73
CA ASP A 272 -1.19 7.11 4.44
C ASP A 272 -0.10 6.17 4.98
N GLY A 273 1.17 6.58 4.93
CA GLY A 273 2.27 5.83 5.54
C GLY A 273 2.07 5.65 7.05
N LYS A 274 1.76 6.75 7.77
CA LYS A 274 1.43 6.70 9.21
C LYS A 274 0.15 5.91 9.47
N PHE A 275 -0.89 6.07 8.65
CA PHE A 275 -2.13 5.30 8.78
C PHE A 275 -1.86 3.79 8.64
N ASN A 276 -1.09 3.36 7.64
CA ASN A 276 -0.80 1.95 7.39
C ASN A 276 0.05 1.34 8.50
N LEU A 277 1.10 2.03 8.95
CA LEU A 277 1.98 1.53 10.01
C LEU A 277 1.33 1.50 11.38
N LEU A 278 0.61 2.56 11.74
CA LEU A 278 0.07 2.76 13.07
C LEU A 278 -1.41 2.37 13.12
N CYS A 279 -2.28 3.17 12.50
CA CYS A 279 -3.73 3.05 12.68
C CYS A 279 -4.29 1.71 12.18
N SER A 280 -3.98 1.34 10.93
CA SER A 280 -4.43 0.10 10.29
C SER A 280 -3.94 -1.13 11.05
N THR A 281 -2.66 -1.14 11.43
CA THR A 281 -2.08 -2.23 12.24
C THR A 281 -2.79 -2.38 13.58
N TYR A 282 -3.00 -1.29 14.32
CA TYR A 282 -3.67 -1.34 15.62
C TYR A 282 -5.15 -1.72 15.52
N LEU A 283 -5.89 -1.19 14.54
CA LEU A 283 -7.30 -1.57 14.32
C LEU A 283 -7.43 -3.07 14.03
N LYS A 284 -6.50 -3.64 13.26
CA LYS A 284 -6.45 -5.08 12.99
C LYS A 284 -6.10 -5.88 14.25
N VAL A 285 -5.16 -5.40 15.08
CA VAL A 285 -4.79 -6.07 16.33
C VAL A 285 -5.95 -6.06 17.33
N LEU A 286 -6.65 -4.93 17.44
CA LEU A 286 -7.80 -4.74 18.34
C LEU A 286 -9.11 -5.37 17.82
N ARG A 287 -9.11 -5.98 16.62
CA ARG A 287 -10.29 -6.55 15.95
C ARG A 287 -11.42 -5.54 15.74
N ASP A 288 -11.05 -4.30 15.44
CA ASP A 288 -11.96 -3.20 15.13
C ASP A 288 -12.08 -3.02 13.58
N GLU A 289 -12.21 -4.12 12.82
CA GLU A 289 -12.23 -4.07 11.34
C GLU A 289 -13.46 -3.34 10.79
N ARG A 290 -14.54 -3.26 11.57
CA ARG A 290 -15.73 -2.45 11.22
C ARG A 290 -15.38 -0.96 11.13
N TYR A 291 -14.54 -0.46 12.04
CA TYR A 291 -14.08 0.93 12.02
C TYR A 291 -13.06 1.17 10.91
N LEU A 292 -12.17 0.20 10.67
CA LEU A 292 -11.27 0.25 9.52
C LEU A 292 -12.06 0.38 8.21
N LEU A 293 -13.13 -0.41 8.04
CA LEU A 293 -14.03 -0.33 6.89
C LEU A 293 -14.70 1.04 6.80
N LEU A 294 -15.34 1.49 7.89
CA LEU A 294 -16.07 2.76 7.93
C LEU A 294 -15.16 3.95 7.52
N LEU A 295 -13.95 4.02 8.07
CA LEU A 295 -13.01 5.10 7.78
C LEU A 295 -12.55 5.10 6.32
N ASN A 296 -12.27 3.94 5.74
CA ASN A 296 -11.88 3.84 4.33
C ASN A 296 -13.04 4.17 3.39
N VAL A 297 -14.25 3.69 3.68
CA VAL A 297 -15.45 4.01 2.87
C VAL A 297 -15.80 5.48 2.97
N ALA A 298 -15.77 6.08 4.17
CA ALA A 298 -16.02 7.51 4.34
C ALA A 298 -15.00 8.34 3.55
N ALA A 299 -13.72 7.99 3.62
CA ALA A 299 -12.68 8.65 2.83
C ALA A 299 -12.88 8.47 1.33
N MET A 300 -13.26 7.28 0.87
CA MET A 300 -13.59 7.01 -0.53
C MET A 300 -14.72 7.93 -1.02
N VAL A 301 -15.81 8.04 -0.26
CA VAL A 301 -16.93 8.93 -0.60
C VAL A 301 -16.45 10.39 -0.66
N VAL A 302 -15.70 10.86 0.34
CA VAL A 302 -15.10 12.21 0.33
C VAL A 302 -14.21 12.40 -0.89
N GLY A 303 -13.36 11.43 -1.21
CA GLY A 303 -12.46 11.49 -2.38
C GLY A 303 -13.22 11.59 -3.69
N ILE A 304 -14.22 10.72 -3.90
CA ILE A 304 -15.09 10.74 -5.09
C ILE A 304 -15.79 12.10 -5.21
N THR A 305 -16.39 12.60 -4.12
CA THR A 305 -17.09 13.90 -4.15
C THR A 305 -16.15 15.06 -4.47
N LEU A 306 -14.96 15.09 -3.87
CA LEU A 306 -13.97 16.14 -4.14
C LEU A 306 -13.42 16.04 -5.57
N SER A 307 -13.20 14.84 -6.10
CA SER A 307 -12.80 14.66 -7.49
C SER A 307 -13.88 15.13 -8.46
N LEU A 308 -15.16 14.80 -8.22
CA LEU A 308 -16.27 15.29 -9.05
C LEU A 308 -16.38 16.82 -9.04
N ILE A 309 -16.24 17.44 -7.85
CA ILE A 309 -16.23 18.90 -7.72
C ILE A 309 -15.02 19.49 -8.47
N ALA A 310 -13.84 18.91 -8.31
CA ALA A 310 -12.62 19.38 -8.96
C ALA A 310 -12.73 19.35 -10.49
N VAL A 311 -13.35 18.31 -11.07
CA VAL A 311 -13.54 18.21 -12.51
C VAL A 311 -14.64 19.14 -13.01
N HIS A 312 -15.83 19.08 -12.42
CA HIS A 312 -16.99 19.78 -12.99
C HIS A 312 -17.03 21.27 -12.63
N VAL A 313 -16.53 21.66 -11.46
CA VAL A 313 -16.57 23.07 -10.99
C VAL A 313 -15.26 23.77 -11.30
N PHE A 314 -14.14 23.21 -10.86
CA PHE A 314 -12.83 23.85 -10.97
C PHE A 314 -12.10 23.57 -12.29
N LYS A 315 -12.48 22.51 -13.01
CA LYS A 315 -11.84 22.07 -14.26
C LYS A 315 -10.32 22.04 -14.16
N SER A 316 -9.79 21.48 -13.08
CA SER A 316 -8.34 21.47 -12.82
C SER A 316 -7.84 20.19 -12.15
N ILE A 317 -6.79 19.61 -12.73
CA ILE A 317 -6.09 18.42 -12.22
C ILE A 317 -5.46 18.69 -10.84
N ILE A 318 -5.01 19.92 -10.59
CA ILE A 318 -4.47 20.33 -9.28
C ILE A 318 -5.52 20.13 -8.19
N PHE A 319 -6.77 20.54 -8.45
CA PHE A 319 -7.86 20.34 -7.48
C PHE A 319 -8.23 18.86 -7.33
N VAL A 320 -8.08 18.03 -8.37
CA VAL A 320 -8.26 16.58 -8.27
C VAL A 320 -7.20 16.00 -7.33
N ALA A 321 -5.92 16.36 -7.51
CA ALA A 321 -4.82 15.92 -6.65
C ALA A 321 -5.00 16.39 -5.19
N LEU A 322 -5.40 17.65 -4.98
CA LEU A 322 -5.73 18.19 -3.65
C LEU A 322 -6.90 17.43 -3.00
N GLY A 323 -7.93 17.06 -3.78
CA GLY A 323 -9.06 16.27 -3.30
C GLY A 323 -8.64 14.88 -2.81
N VAL A 324 -7.75 14.20 -3.54
CA VAL A 324 -7.16 12.91 -3.14
C VAL A 324 -6.38 13.07 -1.82
N VAL A 325 -5.52 14.08 -1.72
CA VAL A 325 -4.73 14.35 -0.52
C VAL A 325 -5.65 14.64 0.67
N ALA A 326 -6.64 15.51 0.50
CA ALA A 326 -7.59 15.88 1.54
C ALA A 326 -8.39 14.67 2.06
N SER A 327 -8.85 13.79 1.17
CA SER A 327 -9.52 12.54 1.54
C SER A 327 -8.62 11.62 2.39
N ILE A 328 -7.36 11.47 2.00
CA ILE A 328 -6.39 10.63 2.72
C ILE A 328 -6.03 11.24 4.08
N VAL A 329 -5.83 12.56 4.15
CA VAL A 329 -5.61 13.30 5.40
C VAL A 329 -6.79 13.12 6.34
N PHE A 330 -8.02 13.34 5.85
CA PHE A 330 -9.26 13.16 6.61
C PHE A 330 -9.32 11.77 7.24
N ARG A 331 -9.04 10.71 6.46
CA ARG A 331 -9.02 9.33 6.95
C ARG A 331 -7.99 9.12 8.04
N SER A 332 -6.75 9.56 7.80
CA SER A 332 -5.62 9.34 8.70
C SER A 332 -5.83 10.05 10.03
N VAL A 333 -6.26 11.32 9.99
CA VAL A 333 -6.58 12.13 11.18
C VAL A 333 -7.75 11.51 11.96
N SER A 334 -8.83 11.13 11.27
CA SER A 334 -10.01 10.52 11.89
C SER A 334 -9.66 9.19 12.58
N ALA A 335 -8.83 8.37 11.94
CA ALA A 335 -8.37 7.11 12.51
C ALA A 335 -7.53 7.34 13.78
N GLU A 336 -6.54 8.23 13.74
CA GLU A 336 -5.68 8.48 14.89
C GLU A 336 -6.47 9.09 16.07
N LEU A 337 -7.40 10.01 15.81
CA LEU A 337 -8.30 10.56 16.83
C LEU A 337 -9.16 9.49 17.47
N PHE A 338 -9.71 8.57 16.66
CA PHE A 338 -10.52 7.45 17.15
C PHE A 338 -9.71 6.54 18.09
N LEU A 339 -8.52 6.11 17.68
CA LEU A 339 -7.66 5.26 18.51
C LEU A 339 -7.24 5.98 19.80
N ALA A 340 -6.82 7.24 19.68
CA ALA A 340 -6.31 8.01 20.81
C ALA A 340 -7.39 8.25 21.87
N ARG A 341 -8.61 8.63 21.47
CA ARG A 341 -9.72 8.88 22.41
C ARG A 341 -10.26 7.61 23.05
N ARG A 342 -10.50 6.56 22.27
CA ARG A 342 -11.31 5.42 22.73
C ARG A 342 -10.51 4.29 23.38
N ARG A 343 -9.22 4.17 23.09
CA ARG A 343 -8.42 3.00 23.48
C ARG A 343 -7.16 3.35 24.27
N ILE A 344 -6.68 4.60 24.15
CA ILE A 344 -5.37 5.01 24.67
C ILE A 344 -5.46 6.24 25.60
N ASP A 345 -6.66 6.82 25.74
CA ASP A 345 -6.95 8.03 26.54
C ASP A 345 -5.89 9.14 26.38
N LEU A 346 -5.62 9.49 25.12
CA LEU A 346 -4.56 10.43 24.78
C LEU A 346 -5.08 11.62 23.97
N ARG A 347 -4.66 12.82 24.36
CA ARG A 347 -4.95 14.06 23.63
C ARG A 347 -3.92 14.29 22.51
N VAL A 348 -4.22 13.79 21.31
CA VAL A 348 -3.33 13.90 20.13
C VAL A 348 -3.63 15.07 19.20
N GLY A 349 -4.71 15.83 19.43
CA GLY A 349 -5.21 16.85 18.50
C GLY A 349 -4.20 17.92 18.10
N ARG A 350 -3.40 18.41 19.05
CA ARG A 350 -2.35 19.42 18.78
C ARG A 350 -1.29 18.92 17.78
N TYR A 351 -0.88 17.66 17.90
CA TYR A 351 0.11 17.06 17.01
C TYR A 351 -0.46 16.88 15.60
N LEU A 352 -1.68 16.36 15.50
CA LEU A 352 -2.38 16.20 14.22
C LEU A 352 -2.56 17.54 13.51
N ALA A 353 -2.95 18.59 14.23
CA ALA A 353 -3.05 19.94 13.67
C ALA A 353 -1.71 20.44 13.13
N SER A 354 -0.60 20.18 13.85
CA SER A 354 0.73 20.57 13.38
C SER A 354 1.18 19.80 12.13
N GLU A 355 0.83 18.52 12.00
CA GLU A 355 1.12 17.71 10.82
C GLU A 355 0.33 18.21 9.59
N VAL A 356 -0.96 18.49 9.76
CA VAL A 356 -1.80 19.05 8.69
C VAL A 356 -1.30 20.43 8.29
N CYS A 357 -0.94 21.28 9.25
CA CYS A 357 -0.37 22.60 8.98
C CYS A 357 0.94 22.49 8.16
N LEU A 358 1.86 21.59 8.54
CA LEU A 358 3.09 21.38 7.78
C LEU A 358 2.81 20.92 6.34
N ALA A 359 1.84 20.02 6.15
CA ALA A 359 1.45 19.56 4.82
C ALA A 359 0.86 20.68 3.96
N VAL A 360 0.00 21.53 4.53
CA VAL A 360 -0.54 22.70 3.82
C VAL A 360 0.58 23.66 3.43
N VAL A 361 1.47 24.00 4.36
CA VAL A 361 2.64 24.85 4.08
C VAL A 361 3.48 24.27 2.96
N PHE A 362 3.76 22.96 3.00
CA PHE A 362 4.52 22.29 1.95
C PHE A 362 3.83 22.36 0.58
N ILE A 363 2.54 22.05 0.50
CA ILE A 363 1.77 22.16 -0.75
C ILE A 363 1.80 23.59 -1.29
N THR A 364 1.60 24.59 -0.42
CA THR A 364 1.65 26.01 -0.83
C THR A 364 3.00 26.38 -1.41
N ILE A 365 4.11 25.89 -0.84
CA ILE A 365 5.45 26.11 -1.41
C ILE A 365 5.55 25.57 -2.84
N GLN A 366 5.00 24.38 -3.09
CA GLN A 366 5.03 23.77 -4.42
C GLN A 366 4.17 24.54 -5.42
N LEU A 367 2.97 24.98 -5.00
CA LEU A 367 2.08 25.76 -5.85
C LEU A 367 2.66 27.15 -6.23
N LEU A 368 3.44 27.76 -5.34
CA LEU A 368 4.11 29.04 -5.61
C LEU A 368 5.35 28.89 -6.53
N ASN A 369 5.80 27.65 -6.79
CA ASN A 369 6.92 27.32 -7.69
C ASN A 369 8.19 28.19 -7.50
N ILE A 370 8.55 28.47 -6.25
CA ILE A 370 9.69 29.35 -5.94
C ILE A 370 11.00 28.53 -6.04
N LYS A 371 11.57 28.46 -7.25
CA LYS A 371 12.72 27.60 -7.59
C LYS A 371 13.93 27.75 -6.63
N ALA A 372 14.36 28.97 -6.33
CA ALA A 372 15.57 29.22 -5.53
C ALA A 372 15.34 29.19 -4.00
N MET A 373 14.14 29.52 -3.52
CA MET A 373 13.84 29.60 -2.08
C MET A 373 13.05 28.41 -1.54
N GLY A 374 12.56 27.51 -2.41
CA GLY A 374 11.72 26.38 -2.00
C GLY A 374 12.41 25.44 -1.01
N LEU A 375 13.68 25.08 -1.26
CA LEU A 375 14.41 24.17 -0.37
C LEU A 375 14.64 24.80 1.02
N PRO A 376 15.25 25.99 1.16
CA PRO A 376 15.37 26.65 2.47
C PRO A 376 14.03 26.79 3.21
N LEU A 377 12.94 27.12 2.52
CA LEU A 377 11.63 27.30 3.16
C LEU A 377 11.08 25.99 3.73
N VAL A 378 11.22 24.88 2.98
CA VAL A 378 10.80 23.55 3.44
C VAL A 378 11.62 23.11 4.65
N TRP A 379 12.93 23.33 4.64
CA TRP A 379 13.80 23.05 5.79
C TRP A 379 13.39 23.87 7.02
N CYS A 380 13.17 25.17 6.86
CA CYS A 380 12.71 26.05 7.94
C CYS A 380 11.35 25.62 8.51
N ALA A 381 10.38 25.30 7.64
CA ALA A 381 9.06 24.82 8.05
C ALA A 381 9.16 23.50 8.84
N TYR A 382 9.99 22.57 8.37
CA TYR A 382 10.22 21.30 9.05
C TYR A 382 10.94 21.48 10.40
N LEU A 383 11.95 22.35 10.47
CA LEU A 383 12.60 22.68 11.74
C LEU A 383 11.61 23.29 12.73
N PHE A 384 10.80 24.26 12.31
CA PHE A 384 9.77 24.86 13.16
C PHE A 384 8.77 23.79 13.66
N TYR A 385 8.34 22.89 12.78
CA TYR A 385 7.50 21.75 13.15
C TYR A 385 8.16 20.85 14.21
N LEU A 386 9.46 20.53 14.08
CA LEU A 386 10.20 19.77 15.09
C LEU A 386 10.33 20.54 16.41
N LEU A 387 10.51 21.86 16.36
CA LEU A 387 10.57 22.71 17.55
C LEU A 387 9.22 22.76 18.28
N PHE A 388 8.12 22.77 17.54
CA PHE A 388 6.77 22.66 18.13
C PHE A 388 6.53 21.28 18.76
N ASN A 389 7.09 20.23 18.14
CA ASN A 389 6.96 18.83 18.57
C ASN A 389 8.18 18.28 19.34
N ARG A 390 8.90 19.15 20.06
CA ARG A 390 10.12 18.80 20.84
C ARG A 390 9.94 17.62 21.78
N GLY A 391 8.73 17.40 22.32
CA GLY A 391 8.41 16.25 23.16
C GLY A 391 8.61 14.92 22.43
N CYS A 392 8.02 14.79 21.24
CA CYS A 392 8.19 13.60 20.40
C CYS A 392 9.66 13.40 20.01
N LEU A 393 10.35 14.49 19.64
CA LEU A 393 11.76 14.44 19.27
C LEU A 393 12.63 13.92 20.42
N ARG A 394 12.40 14.41 21.65
CA ARG A 394 13.11 13.96 22.86
C ARG A 394 12.89 12.47 23.13
N ASP A 395 11.66 11.98 22.94
CA ASP A 395 11.35 10.56 23.12
C ASP A 395 12.05 9.69 22.09
N VAL A 396 12.13 10.13 20.83
CA VAL A 396 12.88 9.43 19.77
C VAL A 396 14.36 9.34 20.13
N PHE A 397 14.99 10.45 20.56
CA PHE A 397 16.38 10.44 21.01
C PHE A 397 16.61 9.52 22.22
N ARG A 398 15.69 9.50 23.20
CA ARG A 398 15.76 8.58 24.34
C ARG A 398 15.69 7.11 23.92
N LEU A 399 14.86 6.77 22.94
CA LEU A 399 14.73 5.40 22.42
C LEU A 399 16.01 4.96 21.70
N MET A 400 16.60 5.84 20.89
CA MET A 400 17.88 5.58 20.22
C MET A 400 19.01 5.39 21.24
N GLY A 401 19.09 6.26 22.26
CA GLY A 401 20.08 6.16 23.33
C GLY A 401 19.95 4.88 24.17
N ARG A 402 18.74 4.42 24.49
CA ARG A 402 18.51 3.14 25.20
C ARG A 402 18.93 1.94 24.38
N LYS A 403 18.64 1.90 23.07
CA LYS A 403 19.09 0.82 22.18
C LYS A 403 20.61 0.78 22.04
N ALA A 404 21.26 1.94 21.94
CA ALA A 404 22.72 2.03 21.89
C ALA A 404 23.35 1.53 23.19
N LYS A 405 22.76 1.85 24.35
CA LYS A 405 23.22 1.37 25.67
C LYS A 405 23.00 -0.14 25.86
N ASN A 406 21.86 -0.69 25.45
CA ASN A 406 21.60 -2.13 25.53
C ASN A 406 22.48 -2.94 24.56
N LYS A 407 22.77 -2.40 23.37
CA LYS A 407 23.70 -3.06 22.41
C LYS A 407 25.14 -3.06 22.95
N LYS A 408 25.57 -1.96 23.61
CA LYS A 408 26.85 -1.92 24.33
C LYS A 408 26.90 -2.90 25.50
N ALA A 409 25.85 -2.97 26.32
CA ALA A 409 25.78 -3.91 27.45
C ALA A 409 25.82 -5.38 26.99
N PHE A 410 25.08 -5.72 25.93
CA PHE A 410 25.12 -7.05 25.32
C PHE A 410 26.51 -7.39 24.74
N CYS A 411 27.16 -6.42 24.06
CA CYS A 411 28.53 -6.62 23.59
C CYS A 411 29.54 -6.76 24.73
N GLU A 412 29.37 -6.03 25.84
CA GLU A 412 30.23 -6.15 27.04
C GLU A 412 30.02 -7.47 27.78
N GLU A 413 28.78 -7.99 27.88
CA GLU A 413 28.48 -9.33 28.42
C GLU A 413 29.09 -10.44 27.56
N VAL A 414 28.96 -10.36 26.23
CA VAL A 414 29.56 -11.33 25.30
C VAL A 414 31.10 -11.30 25.36
N TYR A 415 31.70 -10.13 25.62
CA TYR A 415 33.15 -10.00 25.80
C TYR A 415 33.62 -10.53 27.16
N ARG A 416 32.79 -10.38 28.22
CA ARG A 416 33.09 -10.85 29.57
C ARG A 416 32.93 -12.37 29.73
N CYS A 417 32.08 -13.02 28.93
CA CYS A 417 31.98 -14.49 28.85
C CYS A 417 33.06 -15.15 27.97
N ARG A 418 33.94 -14.38 27.31
CA ARG A 418 35.08 -14.88 26.51
C ARG A 418 36.44 -14.76 27.21
N LYS A 419 36.48 -14.17 28.41
CA LYS A 419 37.59 -14.31 29.36
C LYS A 419 37.18 -15.30 30.43
#